data_AF-A0A8D3A7N0-F1
#
_entry.id   AF-A0A8D3A7N0-F1
#
_cell.length_a   1.000
_cell.length_b   1.000
_cell.length_c   1.000
_cell.angle_alpha   90.00
_cell.angle_beta   90.00
_cell.angle_gamma   90.00
#
_symmetry.space_group_name_H-M   'P 1'
#
loop_
_entity.id
_entity.type
_entity.pdbx_description
1 polymer ?
#
loop_
_entity_poly.entity_id
_entity_poly.type
_entity_poly.pdbx_seq_one_letter_code
_entity_poly.pdbx_strand_id
1 'polypeptide(L)'
;MGESRTEDRSPSPSQCLQWFSLRMHNSARPVTTGHQEFIDFLRALQQYLRSDEDGREEVTLHLLLNLSSQCGVCFPCTPSSSSSSSSLPPQLSAASINSVHTVRDDAALEIQEVWDDVRLQLRCHLLDRLSSRSPEHPGAGQTFILSIPERVHCLQQLFFLYPESEALTHYQGLRSQSVQVILHSAMSSCPGAETGFDRLALGFRSVIPALTQALTEELQVLSRVTEPHTVLGFLNAAYFSTVARELVSRLERECEMARRDNTTLSSKMKKYSTQSCATVGELLFYSVFLI
;
A
#
# COMPACT_ATOMS: atom_id res chain seq x y z
N MET A 1 26.81 -33.22 33.14
CA MET A 1 27.22 -31.82 33.41
C MET A 1 27.44 -31.15 32.07
N GLY A 2 26.56 -30.19 31.70
CA GLY A 2 26.79 -29.28 30.58
C GLY A 2 25.74 -29.35 29.46
N GLU A 3 24.47 -29.05 29.76
CA GLU A 3 23.51 -28.58 28.76
C GLU A 3 23.85 -27.13 28.37
N SER A 4 23.95 -26.84 27.08
CA SER A 4 23.99 -25.47 26.57
C SER A 4 22.83 -25.24 25.60
N ARG A 5 21.74 -24.75 26.20
CA ARG A 5 20.66 -23.90 25.67
C ARG A 5 20.63 -23.71 24.15
N THR A 6 19.62 -24.33 23.53
CA THR A 6 19.04 -23.86 22.25
C THR A 6 18.42 -22.49 22.48
N GLU A 7 19.12 -21.47 22.01
CA GLU A 7 18.64 -20.09 21.94
C GLU A 7 17.55 -20.04 20.85
N ASP A 8 16.31 -19.81 21.28
CA ASP A 8 15.12 -19.68 20.43
C ASP A 8 15.20 -18.36 19.64
N ARG A 9 15.89 -18.41 18.50
CA ARG A 9 16.10 -17.26 17.62
C ARG A 9 14.89 -17.12 16.71
N SER A 10 14.09 -16.07 16.93
CA SER A 10 13.03 -15.65 16.01
C SER A 10 13.55 -15.65 14.56
N PRO A 11 12.87 -16.33 13.61
CA PRO A 11 13.37 -16.47 12.24
C PRO A 11 13.55 -15.10 11.59
N SER A 12 14.62 -14.95 10.79
CA SER A 12 14.89 -13.69 10.10
C SER A 12 13.80 -13.42 9.04
N PRO A 13 13.46 -12.16 8.73
CA PRO A 13 12.43 -11.82 7.74
C PRO A 13 12.68 -12.44 6.35
N SER A 14 13.95 -12.71 6.02
CA SER A 14 14.39 -13.40 4.80
C SER A 14 14.12 -14.91 4.81
N GLN A 15 14.07 -15.56 5.97
CA GLN A 15 13.68 -16.96 6.10
C GLN A 15 12.17 -17.11 5.92
N CYS A 16 11.36 -16.17 6.42
CA CYS A 16 9.91 -16.15 6.14
C CYS A 16 9.62 -15.96 4.64
N LEU A 17 10.42 -15.17 3.91
CA LEU A 17 10.30 -15.01 2.45
C LEU A 17 10.54 -16.31 1.67
N GLN A 18 11.40 -17.20 2.16
CA GLN A 18 11.60 -18.50 1.53
C GLN A 18 10.36 -19.41 1.66
N TRP A 19 9.50 -19.16 2.65
CA TRP A 19 8.24 -19.90 2.82
C TRP A 19 7.21 -19.46 1.77
N PHE A 20 7.25 -18.19 1.36
CA PHE A 20 6.42 -17.63 0.28
C PHE A 20 6.95 -17.93 -1.14
N SER A 21 8.21 -18.35 -1.26
CA SER A 21 8.88 -18.51 -2.56
C SER A 21 8.46 -19.79 -3.28
N LEU A 22 7.31 -19.75 -3.99
CA LEU A 22 6.96 -20.42 -5.27
C LEU A 22 7.20 -21.94 -5.47
N ARG A 23 7.92 -22.65 -4.60
CA ARG A 23 8.25 -24.08 -4.72
C ARG A 23 7.17 -25.00 -4.14
N MET A 24 6.20 -24.46 -3.41
CA MET A 24 5.04 -25.22 -2.95
C MET A 24 3.95 -25.39 -4.02
N HIS A 25 3.96 -24.59 -5.09
CA HIS A 25 2.95 -24.69 -6.15
C HIS A 25 3.10 -25.92 -7.06
N ASN A 26 4.25 -26.60 -7.05
CA ASN A 26 4.51 -27.73 -7.97
C ASN A 26 4.75 -29.09 -7.27
N SER A 27 4.73 -29.16 -5.93
CA SER A 27 5.06 -30.40 -5.20
C SER A 27 4.06 -30.86 -4.14
N ALA A 28 3.02 -30.06 -3.83
CA ALA A 28 1.97 -30.47 -2.91
C ALA A 28 1.07 -31.52 -3.58
N ARG A 29 1.09 -32.76 -3.08
CA ARG A 29 0.06 -33.74 -3.40
C ARG A 29 -1.25 -33.25 -2.78
N PRO A 30 -2.36 -33.15 -3.53
CA PRO A 30 -3.63 -32.72 -2.95
C PRO A 30 -4.07 -33.76 -1.92
N VAL A 31 -4.05 -33.39 -0.65
CA VAL A 31 -4.82 -34.08 0.38
C VAL A 31 -6.24 -33.57 0.23
N THR A 32 -7.18 -34.45 -0.07
CA THR A 32 -8.60 -34.10 -0.17
C THR A 32 -9.16 -33.95 1.24
N THR A 33 -8.92 -32.80 1.87
CA THR A 33 -9.74 -32.37 3.01
C THR A 33 -11.18 -32.26 2.52
N GLY A 34 -12.17 -32.64 3.33
CA GLY A 34 -13.56 -32.54 2.93
C GLY A 34 -13.92 -31.08 2.62
N HIS A 35 -14.54 -30.82 1.47
CA HIS A 35 -14.97 -29.47 1.06
C HIS A 35 -15.72 -28.72 2.18
N GLN A 36 -16.60 -29.43 2.88
CA GLN A 36 -17.37 -28.91 4.01
C GLN A 36 -16.49 -28.55 5.22
N GLU A 37 -15.49 -29.36 5.54
CA GLU A 37 -14.59 -29.13 6.69
C GLU A 37 -13.77 -27.86 6.49
N PHE A 38 -13.35 -27.59 5.24
CA PHE A 38 -12.63 -26.37 4.93
C PHE A 38 -13.52 -25.13 5.03
N ILE A 39 -14.75 -25.20 4.51
CA ILE A 39 -15.72 -24.12 4.67
C ILE A 39 -16.01 -23.87 6.15
N ASP A 40 -16.25 -24.91 6.93
CA ASP A 40 -16.55 -24.78 8.37
C ASP A 40 -15.37 -24.19 9.13
N PHE A 41 -14.14 -24.56 8.76
CA PHE A 41 -12.93 -23.91 9.26
C PHE A 41 -12.90 -22.40 8.93
N LEU A 42 -13.15 -22.02 7.68
CA LEU A 42 -13.16 -20.60 7.28
C LEU A 42 -14.26 -19.82 8.01
N ARG A 43 -15.44 -20.41 8.19
CA ARG A 43 -16.53 -19.81 8.98
C ARG A 43 -16.13 -19.65 10.45
N ALA A 44 -15.45 -20.64 11.04
CA ALA A 44 -14.95 -20.55 12.41
C ALA A 44 -13.90 -19.43 12.55
N LEU A 45 -12.97 -19.30 11.59
CA LEU A 45 -12.04 -18.16 11.54
C LEU A 45 -12.78 -16.84 11.44
N GLN A 46 -13.79 -16.76 10.58
CA GLN A 46 -14.58 -15.55 10.40
C GLN A 46 -15.34 -15.17 11.68
N GLN A 47 -15.87 -16.15 12.41
CA GLN A 47 -16.50 -15.93 13.72
C GLN A 47 -15.47 -15.48 14.76
N TYR A 48 -14.29 -16.11 14.80
CA TYR A 48 -13.21 -15.72 15.70
C TYR A 48 -12.73 -14.29 15.42
N LEU A 49 -12.56 -13.92 14.16
CA LEU A 49 -12.20 -12.56 13.77
C LEU A 49 -13.25 -11.52 14.15
N ARG A 50 -14.54 -11.90 14.26
CA ARG A 50 -15.62 -11.01 14.73
C ARG A 50 -15.76 -10.95 16.25
N SER A 51 -15.02 -11.77 16.99
CA SER A 51 -15.03 -11.73 18.45
C SER A 51 -14.35 -10.45 18.97
N ASP A 52 -14.53 -10.14 20.25
CA ASP A 52 -13.89 -8.99 20.91
C ASP A 52 -12.51 -9.33 21.49
N GLU A 53 -11.91 -10.43 21.06
CA GLU A 53 -10.59 -10.88 21.54
C GLU A 53 -9.48 -9.99 20.96
N ASP A 54 -8.60 -9.49 21.83
CA ASP A 54 -7.44 -8.69 21.43
C ASP A 54 -6.42 -9.53 20.65
N GLY A 55 -5.88 -8.99 19.56
CA GLY A 55 -4.83 -9.63 18.75
C GLY A 55 -5.31 -10.82 17.91
N ARG A 56 -6.62 -11.02 17.77
CA ARG A 56 -7.23 -12.10 16.97
C ARG A 56 -6.80 -12.07 15.50
N GLU A 57 -6.58 -10.89 14.92
CA GLU A 57 -6.09 -10.75 13.55
C GLU A 57 -4.64 -11.27 13.42
N GLU A 58 -3.74 -10.92 14.33
CA GLU A 58 -2.37 -11.45 14.36
C GLU A 58 -2.32 -12.97 14.57
N VAL A 59 -3.14 -13.49 15.50
CA VAL A 59 -3.25 -14.94 15.74
C VAL A 59 -3.73 -15.66 14.48
N THR A 60 -4.75 -15.10 13.81
CA THR A 60 -5.30 -15.67 12.59
C THR A 60 -4.28 -15.66 11.44
N LEU A 61 -3.57 -14.55 11.24
CA LEU A 61 -2.50 -14.46 10.23
C LEU A 61 -1.40 -15.49 10.50
N HIS A 62 -0.97 -15.63 11.75
CA HIS A 62 0.05 -16.61 12.11
C HIS A 62 -0.42 -18.05 11.86
N LEU A 63 -1.67 -18.37 12.22
CA LEU A 63 -2.27 -19.67 11.95
C LEU A 63 -2.32 -19.99 10.46
N LEU A 64 -2.82 -19.07 9.62
CA LEU A 64 -2.92 -19.27 8.18
C LEU A 64 -1.54 -19.50 7.53
N LEU A 65 -0.52 -18.75 7.96
CA LEU A 65 0.85 -18.93 7.49
C LEU A 65 1.43 -20.29 7.91
N ASN A 66 1.18 -20.72 9.14
CA ASN A 66 1.60 -22.03 9.63
C ASN A 66 0.92 -23.17 8.86
N LEU A 67 -0.39 -23.08 8.61
CA LEU A 67 -1.12 -24.07 7.82
C LEU A 67 -0.59 -24.15 6.38
N SER A 68 -0.28 -23.01 5.78
CA SER A 68 0.28 -22.99 4.42
C SER A 68 1.67 -23.61 4.35
N SER A 69 2.54 -23.24 5.28
CA SER A 69 3.95 -23.67 5.28
C SER A 69 4.19 -25.08 5.81
N GLN A 70 3.50 -25.48 6.88
CA GLN A 70 3.70 -26.76 7.55
C GLN A 70 2.77 -27.85 7.02
N CYS A 71 1.56 -27.47 6.60
CA CYS A 71 0.54 -28.41 6.16
C CYS A 71 0.29 -28.36 4.64
N GLY A 72 0.91 -27.42 3.92
CA GLY A 72 0.74 -27.29 2.46
C GLY A 72 -0.65 -26.81 2.05
N VAL A 73 -1.40 -26.15 2.95
CA VAL A 73 -2.73 -25.61 2.64
C VAL A 73 -2.59 -24.42 1.69
N CYS A 74 -3.25 -24.52 0.54
CA CYS A 74 -3.32 -23.43 -0.42
C CYS A 74 -4.64 -22.66 -0.23
N PHE A 75 -4.53 -21.35 0.01
CA PHE A 75 -5.68 -20.46 0.07
C PHE A 75 -5.90 -19.78 -1.29
N PRO A 76 -7.14 -19.47 -1.68
CA PRO A 76 -7.40 -18.79 -2.95
C PRO A 76 -6.74 -17.40 -3.03
N CYS A 77 -5.90 -17.17 -4.04
CA CYS A 77 -5.18 -15.89 -4.18
C CYS A 77 -5.90 -14.88 -5.08
N THR A 78 -6.81 -15.30 -5.96
CA THR A 78 -7.51 -14.41 -6.90
C THR A 78 -8.84 -13.93 -6.33
N PRO A 79 -9.14 -12.62 -6.32
CA PRO A 79 -10.46 -12.13 -5.93
C PRO A 79 -11.53 -12.51 -6.97
N SER A 80 -12.76 -12.69 -6.50
CA SER A 80 -13.93 -13.08 -7.31
C SER A 80 -14.18 -12.18 -8.53
N SER A 81 -13.71 -10.93 -8.51
CA SER A 81 -13.92 -9.94 -9.58
C SER A 81 -13.00 -10.11 -10.80
N SER A 82 -11.90 -10.86 -10.71
CA SER A 82 -10.96 -11.04 -11.84
C SER A 82 -11.39 -12.13 -12.83
N SER A 83 -12.41 -12.93 -12.50
CA SER A 83 -12.88 -14.04 -13.33
C SER A 83 -13.65 -13.63 -14.59
N SER A 84 -13.90 -12.33 -14.80
CA SER A 84 -14.65 -11.81 -15.96
C SER A 84 -13.74 -11.36 -17.12
N SER A 85 -12.43 -11.59 -17.07
CA SER A 85 -11.48 -11.09 -18.07
C SER A 85 -10.36 -12.08 -18.37
N SER A 86 -10.68 -13.24 -18.96
CA SER A 86 -9.64 -14.13 -19.48
C SER A 86 -9.91 -14.51 -20.93
N SER A 87 -9.21 -13.82 -21.84
CA SER A 87 -8.86 -14.33 -23.16
C SER A 87 -7.46 -14.97 -23.08
N LEU A 88 -7.42 -16.24 -22.61
CA LEU A 88 -6.40 -17.29 -22.84
C LEU A 88 -4.97 -17.11 -22.26
N PRO A 89 -4.16 -18.20 -22.11
CA PRO A 89 -4.46 -19.64 -22.25
C PRO A 89 -4.34 -20.45 -20.93
N PRO A 90 -4.91 -21.67 -20.87
CA PRO A 90 -4.95 -22.50 -19.65
C PRO A 90 -3.68 -23.35 -19.52
N GLN A 91 -2.92 -23.15 -18.46
CA GLN A 91 -1.85 -24.05 -18.04
C GLN A 91 -1.92 -24.19 -16.52
N LEU A 92 -2.89 -24.98 -16.04
CA LEU A 92 -2.87 -25.72 -14.76
C LEU A 92 -4.15 -26.58 -14.73
N SER A 93 -4.18 -27.60 -15.59
CA SER A 93 -5.19 -28.67 -15.57
C SER A 93 -4.45 -30.00 -15.68
N ALA A 94 -3.88 -30.45 -14.57
CA ALA A 94 -3.47 -31.84 -14.41
C ALA A 94 -4.59 -32.62 -13.71
N ALA A 95 -5.79 -32.60 -14.29
CA ALA A 95 -6.88 -33.57 -14.17
C ALA A 95 -8.15 -32.96 -14.80
N SER A 96 -8.24 -32.96 -16.13
CA SER A 96 -9.54 -32.79 -16.77
C SER A 96 -9.59 -33.66 -18.01
N ILE A 97 -10.11 -34.87 -17.80
CA ILE A 97 -10.70 -35.65 -18.89
C ILE A 97 -12.11 -35.09 -19.04
N ASN A 98 -12.30 -34.32 -20.12
CA ASN A 98 -13.55 -34.03 -20.81
C ASN A 98 -14.78 -33.64 -19.96
N SER A 99 -15.16 -32.36 -19.97
CA SER A 99 -16.59 -32.03 -20.02
C SER A 99 -16.85 -30.64 -20.57
N VAL A 100 -17.56 -30.62 -21.70
CA VAL A 100 -18.16 -29.43 -22.33
C VAL A 100 -19.47 -29.16 -21.59
N HIS A 101 -19.41 -28.59 -20.39
CA HIS A 101 -20.54 -27.97 -19.71
C HIS A 101 -19.99 -27.00 -18.67
N THR A 102 -20.08 -25.70 -18.94
CA THR A 102 -19.79 -24.64 -17.96
C THR A 102 -20.91 -24.58 -16.92
N VAL A 103 -20.93 -25.58 -16.03
CA VAL A 103 -21.54 -25.43 -14.70
C VAL A 103 -20.42 -24.86 -13.84
N ARG A 104 -20.58 -23.60 -13.42
CA ARG A 104 -19.72 -22.96 -12.43
C ARG A 104 -19.79 -23.83 -11.17
N ASP A 105 -18.65 -24.27 -10.64
CA ASP A 105 -18.61 -25.13 -9.46
C ASP A 105 -19.08 -24.32 -8.24
N ASP A 106 -20.34 -24.50 -7.83
CA ASP A 106 -20.97 -23.73 -6.73
C ASP A 106 -20.18 -23.86 -5.42
N ALA A 107 -19.51 -24.99 -5.22
CA ALA A 107 -18.60 -25.26 -4.11
C ALA A 107 -17.40 -24.29 -4.09
N ALA A 108 -16.74 -24.09 -5.23
CA ALA A 108 -15.58 -23.21 -5.32
C ALA A 108 -15.95 -21.74 -5.03
N LEU A 109 -17.17 -21.33 -5.40
CA LEU A 109 -17.68 -20.00 -5.10
C LEU A 109 -17.97 -19.81 -3.62
N GLU A 110 -18.58 -20.79 -2.97
CA GLU A 110 -18.89 -20.70 -1.54
C GLU A 110 -17.61 -20.59 -0.70
N ILE A 111 -16.57 -21.37 -1.04
CA ILE A 111 -15.23 -21.20 -0.42
C ILE A 111 -14.71 -19.79 -0.65
N GLN A 112 -14.81 -19.29 -1.88
CA GLN A 112 -14.27 -18.00 -2.26
C GLN A 112 -14.96 -16.86 -1.51
N GLU A 113 -16.29 -16.90 -1.36
CA GLU A 113 -17.06 -15.88 -0.63
C GLU A 113 -16.67 -15.83 0.85
N VAL A 114 -16.62 -16.97 1.54
CA VAL A 114 -16.22 -17.02 2.96
C VAL A 114 -14.78 -16.58 3.14
N TRP A 115 -13.90 -16.98 2.21
CA TRP A 115 -12.49 -16.57 2.23
C TRP A 115 -12.31 -15.07 1.96
N ASP A 116 -13.07 -14.49 1.03
CA ASP A 116 -13.02 -13.07 0.70
C ASP A 116 -13.33 -12.20 1.93
N ASP A 117 -14.28 -12.62 2.77
CA ASP A 117 -14.59 -11.93 4.03
C ASP A 117 -13.44 -12.00 5.04
N VAL A 118 -12.82 -13.19 5.21
CA VAL A 118 -11.66 -13.36 6.10
C VAL A 118 -10.50 -12.49 5.62
N ARG A 119 -10.20 -12.53 4.31
CA ARG A 119 -9.14 -11.71 3.71
C ARG A 119 -9.39 -10.23 3.89
N LEU A 120 -10.63 -9.77 3.66
CA LEU A 120 -11.00 -8.37 3.80
C LEU A 120 -10.70 -7.85 5.20
N GLN A 121 -11.10 -8.61 6.23
CA GLN A 121 -10.88 -8.19 7.61
C GLN A 121 -9.39 -8.12 7.96
N LEU A 122 -8.62 -9.15 7.59
CA LEU A 122 -7.17 -9.15 7.81
C LEU A 122 -6.46 -8.04 7.03
N ARG A 123 -6.91 -7.75 5.80
CA ARG A 123 -6.40 -6.63 5.00
C ARG A 123 -6.61 -5.31 5.71
N CYS A 124 -7.83 -5.04 6.18
CA CYS A 124 -8.15 -3.79 6.86
C CYS A 124 -7.24 -3.60 8.08
N HIS A 125 -7.10 -4.63 8.91
CA HIS A 125 -6.20 -4.60 10.05
C HIS A 125 -4.74 -4.28 9.66
N LEU A 126 -4.20 -4.96 8.64
CA LEU A 126 -2.83 -4.72 8.17
C LEU A 126 -2.65 -3.30 7.62
N LEU A 127 -3.62 -2.79 6.87
CA LEU A 127 -3.60 -1.43 6.33
C LEU A 127 -3.72 -0.38 7.43
N ASP A 128 -4.55 -0.61 8.45
CA ASP A 128 -4.68 0.28 9.61
C ASP A 128 -3.37 0.36 10.39
N ARG A 129 -2.74 -0.79 10.63
CA ARG A 129 -1.40 -0.85 11.25
C ARG A 129 -0.37 -0.09 10.42
N LEU A 130 -0.33 -0.29 9.10
CA LEU A 130 0.58 0.42 8.20
C LEU A 130 0.30 1.93 8.13
N SER A 131 -0.95 2.36 8.32
CA SER A 131 -1.36 3.77 8.32
C SER A 131 -0.93 4.51 9.59
N SER A 132 -0.77 3.80 10.71
CA SER A 132 -0.50 4.40 12.02
C SER A 132 0.77 5.28 12.05
N ARG A 133 0.59 6.55 12.44
CA ARG A 133 1.63 7.57 12.45
C ARG A 133 2.11 7.83 13.87
N SER A 134 3.43 8.03 14.06
CA SER A 134 3.97 8.41 15.36
C SER A 134 3.35 9.75 15.83
N PRO A 135 2.85 9.84 17.07
CA PRO A 135 2.28 11.07 17.62
C PRO A 135 3.34 12.14 17.96
N GLU A 136 4.64 11.81 17.90
CA GLU A 136 5.68 12.74 18.30
C GLU A 136 6.06 13.77 17.22
N HIS A 137 6.43 14.96 17.70
CA HIS A 137 6.72 16.17 16.94
C HIS A 137 7.60 15.94 15.69
N PRO A 138 7.46 16.77 14.63
CA PRO A 138 8.21 16.66 13.38
C PRO A 138 9.76 16.76 13.48
N GLY A 139 10.33 16.78 14.70
CA GLY A 139 11.76 16.76 14.96
C GLY A 139 12.33 15.39 15.38
N ALA A 140 11.50 14.43 15.79
CA ALA A 140 11.98 13.16 16.36
C ALA A 140 12.09 12.02 15.33
N GLY A 141 12.71 12.27 14.16
CA GLY A 141 13.29 11.28 13.23
C GLY A 141 12.43 10.14 12.64
N GLN A 142 11.28 9.79 13.23
CA GLN A 142 10.52 8.58 12.94
C GLN A 142 9.10 8.96 12.50
N THR A 143 8.81 8.71 11.24
CA THR A 143 7.56 9.15 10.61
C THR A 143 6.39 8.24 10.97
N PHE A 144 6.66 6.97 11.27
CA PHE A 144 5.66 5.92 11.50
C PHE A 144 5.84 5.25 12.86
N ILE A 145 4.75 4.74 13.45
CA ILE A 145 4.83 3.97 14.71
C ILE A 145 5.60 2.67 14.48
N LEU A 146 5.32 2.01 13.36
CA LEU A 146 5.98 0.76 13.01
C LEU A 146 7.42 1.01 12.53
N SER A 147 8.33 0.21 13.06
CA SER A 147 9.70 0.10 12.57
C SER A 147 9.74 -0.51 11.15
N ILE A 148 10.84 -0.29 10.43
CA ILE A 148 11.03 -0.86 9.09
C ILE A 148 10.80 -2.38 9.04
N PRO A 149 11.34 -3.21 9.97
CA PRO A 149 11.06 -4.65 9.97
C PRO A 149 9.58 -5.00 10.14
N GLU A 150 8.85 -4.29 11.00
CA GLU A 150 7.41 -4.54 11.21
C GLU A 150 6.60 -4.19 9.96
N ARG A 151 6.96 -3.10 9.27
CA ARG A 151 6.31 -2.70 8.02
C ARG A 151 6.57 -3.70 6.90
N VAL A 152 7.81 -4.20 6.80
CA VAL A 152 8.17 -5.30 5.90
C VAL A 152 7.32 -6.53 6.19
N HIS A 153 7.15 -6.89 7.47
CA HIS A 153 6.34 -8.03 7.87
C HIS A 153 4.87 -7.87 7.49
N CYS A 154 4.27 -6.70 7.76
CA CYS A 154 2.89 -6.42 7.36
C CYS A 154 2.68 -6.51 5.85
N LEU A 155 3.64 -6.03 5.04
CA LEU A 155 3.57 -6.15 3.58
C LEU A 155 3.67 -7.60 3.09
N GLN A 156 4.54 -8.41 3.71
CA GLN A 156 4.62 -9.84 3.41
C GLN A 156 3.30 -10.56 3.73
N GLN A 157 2.65 -10.20 4.84
CA GLN A 157 1.33 -10.72 5.18
C GLN A 157 0.25 -10.26 4.18
N LEU A 158 0.32 -9.02 3.68
CA LEU A 158 -0.57 -8.58 2.60
C LEU A 158 -0.35 -9.35 1.30
N PHE A 159 0.91 -9.65 0.94
CA PHE A 159 1.25 -10.44 -0.26
C PHE A 159 0.86 -11.92 -0.14
N PHE A 160 0.68 -12.41 1.08
CA PHE A 160 0.08 -13.72 1.32
C PHE A 160 -1.43 -13.71 1.01
N LEU A 161 -2.13 -12.63 1.35
CA LEU A 161 -3.58 -12.53 1.19
C LEU A 161 -4.01 -12.11 -0.22
N TYR A 162 -3.19 -11.29 -0.90
CA TYR A 162 -3.52 -10.66 -2.18
C TYR A 162 -2.35 -10.73 -3.17
N PRO A 163 -2.62 -10.67 -4.48
CA PRO A 163 -1.59 -10.47 -5.48
C PRO A 163 -0.74 -9.23 -5.15
N GLU A 164 0.56 -9.32 -5.40
CA GLU A 164 1.52 -8.25 -5.09
C GLU A 164 1.07 -6.88 -5.62
N SER A 165 0.57 -6.83 -6.86
CA SER A 165 0.10 -5.60 -7.49
C SER A 165 -1.08 -4.95 -6.75
N GLU A 166 -2.03 -5.73 -6.25
CA GLU A 166 -3.19 -5.23 -5.50
C GLU A 166 -2.75 -4.73 -4.12
N ALA A 167 -1.95 -5.51 -3.40
CA ALA A 167 -1.42 -5.13 -2.10
C ALA A 167 -0.57 -3.85 -2.19
N LEU A 168 0.29 -3.73 -3.20
CA LEU A 168 1.06 -2.52 -3.45
C LEU A 168 0.17 -1.34 -3.80
N THR A 169 -0.91 -1.52 -4.56
CA THR A 169 -1.85 -0.43 -4.89
C THR A 169 -2.51 0.14 -3.62
N HIS A 170 -2.96 -0.72 -2.70
CA HIS A 170 -3.49 -0.27 -1.40
C HIS A 170 -2.43 0.50 -0.60
N TYR A 171 -1.22 -0.04 -0.55
CA TYR A 171 -0.13 0.57 0.18
C TYR A 171 0.30 1.93 -0.42
N GLN A 172 0.33 2.06 -1.74
CA GLN A 172 0.55 3.33 -2.45
C GLN A 172 -0.46 4.38 -2.03
N GLY A 173 -1.73 3.99 -1.88
CA GLY A 173 -2.78 4.89 -1.38
C GLY A 173 -2.46 5.46 -0.01
N LEU A 174 -2.06 4.62 0.95
CA LEU A 174 -1.65 5.07 2.30
C LEU A 174 -0.46 6.01 2.28
N ARG A 175 0.56 5.70 1.45
CA ARG A 175 1.76 6.55 1.32
C ARG A 175 1.42 7.90 0.68
N SER A 176 0.58 7.90 -0.36
CA SER A 176 0.12 9.13 -1.02
C SER A 176 -0.61 10.04 -0.05
N GLN A 177 -1.50 9.49 0.77
CA GLN A 177 -2.20 10.25 1.83
C GLN A 177 -1.21 10.80 2.86
N SER A 178 -0.21 10.00 3.27
CA SER A 178 0.83 10.43 4.20
C SER A 178 1.64 11.61 3.64
N VAL A 179 2.01 11.55 2.36
CA VAL A 179 2.69 12.64 1.64
C VAL A 179 1.81 13.91 1.63
N GLN A 180 0.53 13.78 1.33
CA GLN A 180 -0.41 14.91 1.39
C GLN A 180 -0.47 15.54 2.77
N VAL A 181 -0.57 14.73 3.83
CA VAL A 181 -0.57 15.22 5.21
C VAL A 181 0.71 16.01 5.52
N ILE A 182 1.88 15.50 5.13
CA ILE A 182 3.16 16.20 5.31
C ILE A 182 3.13 17.56 4.58
N LEU A 183 2.72 17.58 3.31
CA LEU A 183 2.64 18.80 2.50
C LEU A 183 1.67 19.83 3.07
N HIS A 184 0.50 19.39 3.55
CA HIS A 184 -0.52 20.27 4.14
C HIS A 184 -0.09 20.84 5.49
N SER A 185 0.67 20.09 6.29
CA SER A 185 1.09 20.50 7.65
C SER A 185 2.00 21.73 7.65
N ALA A 186 2.81 21.93 6.59
CA ALA A 186 3.63 23.12 6.47
C ALA A 186 2.85 24.37 6.08
N MET A 187 1.69 24.21 5.44
CA MET A 187 0.87 25.33 5.04
C MET A 187 0.07 25.90 6.21
N SER A 188 -0.29 25.08 7.20
CA SER A 188 -1.02 25.52 8.39
C SER A 188 -0.14 26.14 9.48
N SER A 189 1.16 25.84 9.48
CA SER A 189 2.06 26.15 10.61
C SER A 189 2.92 27.39 10.45
N CYS A 190 2.87 28.11 9.31
CA CYS A 190 3.74 29.24 9.05
C CYS A 190 3.15 30.56 9.60
N PRO A 191 3.67 31.12 10.72
CA PRO A 191 3.20 32.37 11.30
C PRO A 191 4.15 33.49 10.84
N GLY A 192 3.79 34.25 9.81
CA GLY A 192 4.67 35.32 9.33
C GLY A 192 4.13 36.05 8.10
N ALA A 193 4.64 37.27 7.89
CA ALA A 193 4.24 38.27 6.90
C ALA A 193 4.38 37.87 5.40
N GLU A 194 4.75 36.61 5.15
CA GLU A 194 4.96 36.05 3.81
C GLU A 194 3.61 35.72 3.17
N THR A 195 3.35 36.24 1.97
CA THR A 195 2.10 36.03 1.23
C THR A 195 2.37 35.48 -0.16
N GLY A 196 1.41 34.77 -0.74
CA GLY A 196 1.52 34.29 -2.11
C GLY A 196 2.60 33.22 -2.31
N PHE A 197 3.37 33.35 -3.39
CA PHE A 197 4.38 32.37 -3.80
C PHE A 197 5.53 32.20 -2.81
N ASP A 198 5.94 33.24 -2.07
CA ASP A 198 7.03 33.15 -1.09
C ASP A 198 6.66 32.23 0.08
N ARG A 199 5.42 32.35 0.57
CA ARG A 199 4.86 31.44 1.57
C ARG A 199 4.80 30.01 1.06
N LEU A 200 4.45 29.82 -0.21
CA LEU A 200 4.41 28.50 -0.84
C LEU A 200 5.82 27.87 -0.88
N ALA A 201 6.82 28.62 -1.34
CA ALA A 201 8.20 28.17 -1.42
C ALA A 201 8.78 27.82 -0.05
N LEU A 202 8.52 28.66 0.97
CA LEU A 202 8.93 28.38 2.35
C LEU A 202 8.23 27.15 2.93
N GLY A 203 6.93 26.99 2.66
CA GLY A 203 6.15 25.82 3.07
C GLY A 203 6.75 24.52 2.50
N PHE A 204 6.99 24.47 1.19
CA PHE A 204 7.61 23.31 0.55
C PHE A 204 9.04 23.07 1.05
N ARG A 205 9.84 24.12 1.24
CA ARG A 205 11.19 23.97 1.80
C ARG A 205 11.18 23.34 3.20
N SER A 206 10.20 23.70 4.03
CA SER A 206 10.10 23.20 5.41
C SER A 206 9.76 21.70 5.50
N VAL A 207 9.11 21.13 4.49
CA VAL A 207 8.72 19.70 4.48
C VAL A 207 9.74 18.78 3.82
N ILE A 208 10.73 19.32 3.10
CA ILE A 208 11.76 18.53 2.41
C ILE A 208 12.39 17.48 3.35
N PRO A 209 12.84 17.83 4.58
CA PRO A 209 13.45 16.84 5.47
C PRO A 209 12.50 15.67 5.81
N ALA A 210 11.23 15.96 6.09
CA ALA A 210 10.24 14.94 6.41
C ALA A 210 9.92 14.05 5.19
N LEU A 211 9.82 14.64 3.99
CA LEU A 211 9.62 13.89 2.75
C LEU A 211 10.82 13.02 2.40
N THR A 212 12.04 13.54 2.54
CA THR A 212 13.28 12.79 2.30
C THR A 212 13.41 11.62 3.27
N GLN A 213 13.10 11.83 4.55
CA GLN A 213 13.11 10.75 5.55
C GLN A 213 12.07 9.68 5.21
N ALA A 214 10.82 10.08 4.95
CA ALA A 214 9.75 9.15 4.59
C ALA A 214 10.11 8.34 3.34
N LEU A 215 10.65 8.98 2.29
CA LEU A 215 11.08 8.31 1.06
C LEU A 215 12.23 7.33 1.31
N THR A 216 13.18 7.70 2.17
CA THR A 216 14.32 6.84 2.55
C THR A 216 13.84 5.59 3.28
N GLU A 217 12.92 5.75 4.24
CA GLU A 217 12.31 4.62 4.95
C GLU A 217 11.52 3.72 4.00
N GLU A 218 10.72 4.28 3.08
CA GLU A 218 9.99 3.48 2.08
C GLU A 218 10.93 2.68 1.19
N LEU A 219 12.01 3.28 0.72
CA LEU A 219 12.98 2.59 -0.11
C LEU A 219 13.56 1.37 0.64
N GLN A 220 13.84 1.51 1.93
CA GLN A 220 14.31 0.41 2.78
C GLN A 220 13.26 -0.67 3.02
N VAL A 221 11.99 -0.31 3.12
CA VAL A 221 10.87 -1.27 3.26
C VAL A 221 10.65 -2.02 1.95
N LEU A 222 10.47 -1.31 0.84
CA LEU A 222 10.10 -1.87 -0.46
C LEU A 222 11.21 -2.74 -1.06
N SER A 223 12.48 -2.33 -0.91
CA SER A 223 13.62 -3.13 -1.39
C SER A 223 13.75 -4.51 -0.72
N ARG A 224 13.04 -4.75 0.39
CA ARG A 224 13.02 -6.04 1.09
C ARG A 224 11.86 -6.93 0.72
N VAL A 225 10.87 -6.43 -0.03
CA VAL A 225 9.63 -7.16 -0.32
C VAL A 225 9.27 -7.24 -1.80
N THR A 226 9.86 -6.41 -2.66
CA THR A 226 9.55 -6.40 -4.10
C THR A 226 10.79 -6.12 -4.97
N GLU A 227 10.68 -6.36 -6.27
CA GLU A 227 11.74 -6.16 -7.25
C GLU A 227 12.06 -4.67 -7.49
N PRO A 228 13.32 -4.32 -7.86
CA PRO A 228 13.73 -2.93 -8.02
C PRO A 228 12.87 -2.09 -8.97
N HIS A 229 12.39 -2.69 -10.06
CA HIS A 229 11.56 -1.97 -11.04
C HIS A 229 10.18 -1.59 -10.45
N THR A 230 9.61 -2.47 -9.62
CA THR A 230 8.36 -2.22 -8.89
C THR A 230 8.55 -1.16 -7.82
N VAL A 231 9.70 -1.15 -7.13
CA VAL A 231 10.04 -0.08 -6.16
C VAL A 231 10.01 1.29 -6.84
N LEU A 232 10.65 1.42 -8.00
CA LEU A 232 10.66 2.69 -8.75
C LEU A 232 9.26 3.13 -9.16
N GLY A 233 8.46 2.21 -9.72
CA GLY A 233 7.07 2.48 -10.08
C GLY A 233 6.23 2.93 -8.87
N PHE A 234 6.44 2.29 -7.72
CA PHE A 234 5.79 2.65 -6.47
C PHE A 234 6.15 4.06 -6.00
N LEU A 235 7.44 4.38 -5.91
CA LEU A 235 7.91 5.69 -5.43
C LEU A 235 7.42 6.80 -6.36
N ASN A 236 7.43 6.57 -7.67
CA ASN A 236 6.89 7.51 -8.64
C ASN A 236 5.39 7.77 -8.43
N ALA A 237 4.59 6.71 -8.27
CA ALA A 237 3.15 6.85 -8.09
C ALA A 237 2.79 7.50 -6.74
N ALA A 238 3.39 7.04 -5.64
CA ALA A 238 3.00 7.46 -4.30
C ALA A 238 3.64 8.77 -3.85
N TYR A 239 4.90 9.03 -4.20
CA TYR A 239 5.65 10.19 -3.74
C TYR A 239 5.74 11.27 -4.80
N PHE A 240 6.47 11.02 -5.89
CA PHE A 240 6.80 12.07 -6.87
C PHE A 240 5.55 12.62 -7.56
N SER A 241 4.67 11.74 -8.04
CA SER A 241 3.40 12.15 -8.68
C SER A 241 2.48 12.88 -7.71
N THR A 242 2.46 12.48 -6.43
CA THR A 242 1.65 13.15 -5.40
C THR A 242 2.18 14.55 -5.09
N VAL A 243 3.50 14.68 -4.91
CA VAL A 243 4.15 16.00 -4.71
C VAL A 243 3.91 16.91 -5.91
N ALA A 244 4.11 16.41 -7.13
CA ALA A 244 3.90 17.18 -8.35
C ALA A 244 2.44 17.66 -8.47
N ARG A 245 1.47 16.78 -8.21
CA ARG A 245 0.04 17.12 -8.27
C ARG A 245 -0.34 18.18 -7.23
N GLU A 246 0.15 18.04 -6.00
CA GLU A 246 -0.09 19.05 -4.95
C GLU A 246 0.58 20.38 -5.28
N LEU A 247 1.81 20.37 -5.80
CA LEU A 247 2.51 21.58 -6.21
C LEU A 247 1.75 22.33 -7.32
N VAL A 248 1.34 21.63 -8.38
CA VAL A 248 0.53 22.21 -9.47
C VAL A 248 -0.76 22.79 -8.91
N SER A 249 -1.50 22.03 -8.11
CA SER A 249 -2.74 22.49 -7.49
C SER A 249 -2.55 23.74 -6.64
N ARG A 250 -1.42 23.87 -5.93
CA ARG A 250 -1.13 25.06 -5.12
C ARG A 250 -0.76 26.26 -5.97
N LEU A 251 0.11 26.07 -6.96
CA LEU A 251 0.48 27.12 -7.89
C LEU A 251 -0.73 27.69 -8.62
N GLU A 252 -1.64 26.83 -9.10
CA GLU A 252 -2.89 27.26 -9.73
C GLU A 252 -3.77 28.11 -8.81
N ARG A 253 -3.91 27.71 -7.53
CA ARG A 253 -4.66 28.51 -6.54
C ARG A 253 -4.02 29.87 -6.29
N GLU A 254 -2.70 29.92 -6.12
CA GLU A 254 -1.97 31.18 -5.89
C GLU A 254 -2.05 32.10 -7.12
N CYS A 255 -1.87 31.56 -8.33
CA CYS A 255 -2.05 32.30 -9.59
C CYS A 255 -3.45 32.91 -9.71
N GLU A 256 -4.48 32.14 -9.37
CA GLU A 256 -5.86 32.59 -9.44
C GLU A 256 -6.18 33.65 -8.36
N MET A 257 -5.60 33.55 -7.16
CA MET A 257 -5.70 34.59 -6.13
C MET A 257 -5.02 35.88 -6.59
N ALA A 258 -3.78 35.81 -7.09
CA ALA A 258 -3.06 36.97 -7.60
C ALA A 258 -3.82 37.65 -8.76
N ARG A 259 -4.45 36.87 -9.65
CA ARG A 259 -5.30 37.40 -10.73
C ARG A 259 -6.51 38.17 -10.19
N ARG A 260 -7.18 37.66 -9.16
CA ARG A 260 -8.33 38.33 -8.54
C ARG A 260 -7.92 39.63 -7.85
N ASP A 261 -6.81 39.64 -7.13
CA ASP A 261 -6.29 40.84 -6.46
C ASP A 261 -5.95 41.92 -7.49
N ASN A 262 -5.32 41.55 -8.60
CA ASN A 262 -5.06 42.47 -9.71
C ASN A 262 -6.35 43.00 -10.36
N THR A 263 -7.40 42.19 -10.46
CA THR A 263 -8.69 42.61 -11.04
C THR A 263 -9.45 43.57 -10.12
N THR A 264 -9.39 43.35 -8.79
CA THR A 264 -10.00 44.26 -7.81
C THR A 264 -9.26 45.60 -7.75
N LEU A 265 -7.92 45.60 -7.82
CA LEU A 265 -7.11 46.82 -7.94
C LEU A 265 -7.32 47.54 -9.29
N SER A 266 -7.44 46.80 -10.39
CA SER A 266 -7.70 47.36 -11.73
C SER A 266 -9.09 48.00 -11.86
N SER A 267 -10.09 47.55 -11.10
CA SER A 267 -11.40 48.23 -11.06
C SER A 267 -11.34 49.63 -10.44
N LYS A 268 -10.28 49.93 -9.66
CA LYS A 268 -9.97 51.27 -9.12
C LYS A 268 -8.97 52.06 -9.95
N MET A 269 -8.17 51.42 -10.80
CA MET A 269 -7.15 52.10 -11.61
C MET A 269 -7.29 51.78 -13.10
N LYS A 270 -7.74 52.79 -13.83
CA LYS A 270 -7.85 52.82 -15.29
C LYS A 270 -6.42 52.75 -15.90
N LYS A 271 -6.22 51.72 -16.74
CA LYS A 271 -5.27 51.58 -17.88
C LYS A 271 -3.87 50.91 -17.70
N TYR A 272 -3.66 49.96 -18.61
CA TYR A 272 -2.44 49.33 -19.19
C TYR A 272 -1.66 48.26 -18.38
N SER A 273 -1.76 47.00 -18.83
CA SER A 273 -0.69 46.26 -19.54
C SER A 273 -0.90 44.74 -19.39
N THR A 274 -0.98 44.02 -20.51
CA THR A 274 -1.14 42.56 -20.59
C THR A 274 0.22 41.90 -20.88
N GLN A 275 0.73 41.10 -19.95
CA GLN A 275 1.76 40.10 -20.24
C GLN A 275 1.31 38.74 -19.70
N SER A 276 1.33 37.74 -20.59
CA SER A 276 0.71 36.42 -20.44
C SER A 276 1.54 35.48 -19.56
N CYS A 277 0.89 34.86 -18.56
CA CYS A 277 1.44 33.83 -17.65
C CYS A 277 1.39 32.41 -18.24
N ALA A 278 1.20 32.24 -19.55
CA ALA A 278 1.04 30.90 -20.16
C ALA A 278 2.34 30.09 -20.24
N THR A 279 3.52 30.73 -20.18
CA THR A 279 4.80 30.05 -20.51
C THR A 279 5.46 29.35 -19.32
N VAL A 280 5.04 29.62 -18.08
CA VAL A 280 5.70 29.04 -16.87
C VAL A 280 5.18 27.63 -16.57
N GLY A 281 3.93 27.32 -16.92
CA GLY A 281 3.33 26.00 -16.70
C GLY A 281 3.96 24.90 -17.56
N GLU A 282 4.31 25.20 -18.82
CA GLU A 282 4.92 24.22 -19.72
C GLU A 282 6.36 23.88 -19.32
N LEU A 283 7.14 24.85 -18.82
CA LEU A 283 8.54 24.62 -18.44
C LEU A 283 8.71 23.78 -17.16
N LEU A 284 7.76 23.85 -16.22
CA LEU A 284 7.77 23.01 -15.01
C LEU A 284 7.35 21.57 -15.30
N PHE A 285 6.49 21.35 -16.30
CA PHE A 285 6.08 20.00 -16.70
C PHE A 285 7.25 19.21 -17.30
N TYR A 286 8.12 19.86 -18.09
CA TYR A 286 9.30 19.22 -18.68
C TYR A 286 10.46 18.99 -17.71
N SER A 287 10.59 19.79 -16.65
CA SER A 287 11.70 19.66 -15.70
C SER A 287 11.47 18.60 -14.61
N VAL A 288 10.21 18.24 -14.33
CA VAL A 288 9.86 17.15 -13.39
C VAL A 288 9.92 15.76 -14.06
N PHE A 289 9.84 15.67 -15.39
CA PHE A 289 9.78 14.39 -16.12
C PHE A 289 11.12 13.91 -16.72
N LEU A 290 12.23 14.61 -16.46
CA LEU A 290 13.55 14.34 -17.05
C LEU A 290 14.63 13.96 -16.01
N ILE A 291 14.24 13.52 -14.81
CA ILE A 291 15.14 12.94 -13.80
C ILE A 291 14.68 11.52 -13.44
#